data_AF-A0A7Y0FNA4-F1
#
_entry.id   AF-A0A7Y0FNA4-F1
#
_cell.length_a   1.000
_cell.length_b   1.000
_cell.length_c   1.000
_cell.angle_alpha   90.00
_cell.angle_beta   90.00
_cell.angle_gamma   90.00
#
_symmetry.space_group_name_H-M   'P 1'
#
loop_
_entity.id
_entity.type
_entity.pdbx_description
1 polymer ?
#
loop_
_entity_poly.entity_id
_entity_poly.type
_entity_poly.pdbx_seq_one_letter_code
_entity_poly.pdbx_strand_id
1 'polypeptide(L)'
;MNSWLLRIKNWQIFLIYIIGSNVGKLLLKQPEFAEWVFAVLLISYVGWYVLVGNTLYRYLPRNATYSMTWFTVDAFIVVVSYAAFVFIFDGDFESNGLVALPAFYIFFAIAHLFWFPAAALVSIENQKEATFSQYAGTAIQLFFWPIGIWFVQPRLNKLSQQAQEPSE
;
A
#
# COMPACT_ATOMS: atom_id res chain seq x y z
N MET A 1 8.71 -17.51 11.26
CA MET A 1 8.44 -16.63 10.09
C MET A 1 9.49 -15.52 10.11
N ASN A 2 10.19 -15.21 9.00
CA ASN A 2 11.19 -14.15 8.96
C ASN A 2 10.51 -12.77 9.16
N SER A 3 10.24 -12.47 10.42
CA SER A 3 9.54 -11.31 10.99
C SER A 3 10.30 -10.00 10.79
N TRP A 4 11.43 -10.03 10.09
CA TRP A 4 12.27 -8.87 9.83
C TRP A 4 11.55 -7.82 8.98
N LEU A 5 10.76 -8.25 8.00
CA LEU A 5 10.12 -7.34 7.03
C LEU A 5 9.03 -6.45 7.65
N LEU A 6 8.37 -6.93 8.72
CA LEU A 6 7.41 -6.14 9.52
C LEU A 6 8.10 -5.27 10.59
N ARG A 7 9.37 -5.56 10.91
CA ARG A 7 10.17 -4.89 11.95
C ARG A 7 11.02 -3.73 11.43
N ILE A 8 11.15 -3.56 10.11
CA ILE A 8 11.87 -2.41 9.55
C ILE A 8 11.20 -1.12 10.02
N LYS A 9 12.02 -0.17 10.47
CA LYS A 9 11.55 1.14 10.89
C LYS A 9 11.17 1.93 9.64
N ASN A 10 9.87 1.99 9.35
CA ASN A 10 9.32 2.57 8.12
C ASN A 10 9.70 4.06 7.90
N TRP A 11 10.15 4.79 8.92
CA TRP A 11 10.69 6.14 8.76
C TRP A 11 12.03 6.17 8.00
N GLN A 12 12.81 5.08 8.02
CA GLN A 12 14.05 4.99 7.23
C GLN A 12 13.72 4.94 5.74
N ILE A 13 12.65 4.24 5.36
CA ILE A 13 12.14 4.22 3.98
C ILE A 13 11.63 5.61 3.58
N PHE A 14 10.98 6.33 4.49
CA PHE A 14 10.57 7.73 4.29
C PHE A 14 11.72 8.69 4.03
N LEU A 15 12.79 8.61 4.83
CA LEU A 15 13.96 9.45 4.59
C LEU A 15 14.66 9.08 3.28
N ILE A 16 14.77 7.79 2.94
CA ILE A 16 15.28 7.36 1.63
C ILE A 16 14.40 7.91 0.49
N TYR A 17 13.08 7.93 0.66
CA TYR A 17 12.12 8.43 -0.33
C TYR A 17 12.28 9.95 -0.56
N ILE A 18 12.29 10.76 0.51
CA ILE A 18 12.46 12.22 0.40
C ILE A 18 13.86 12.55 -0.10
N ILE A 19 14.89 11.95 0.48
CA ILE A 19 16.27 12.27 0.14
C ILE A 19 16.55 11.80 -1.29
N GLY A 20 16.23 10.56 -1.65
CA GLY A 20 16.48 10.01 -2.98
C GLY A 20 15.81 10.81 -4.12
N SER A 21 14.54 11.17 -3.95
CA SER A 21 13.79 11.93 -4.98
C SER A 21 14.29 13.38 -5.16
N ASN A 22 14.76 14.03 -4.09
CA ASN A 22 15.27 15.40 -4.15
C ASN A 22 16.76 15.45 -4.52
N VAL A 23 17.56 14.48 -4.06
CA VAL A 23 18.99 14.32 -4.40
C VAL A 23 19.15 14.03 -5.88
N GLY A 24 18.35 13.16 -6.48
CA GLY A 24 18.43 12.88 -7.92
C GLY A 24 18.24 14.13 -8.79
N LYS A 25 17.24 14.96 -8.45
CA LYS A 25 16.99 16.23 -9.14
C LYS A 25 18.09 17.27 -8.93
N LEU A 26 18.62 17.37 -7.70
CA LEU A 26 19.61 18.38 -7.34
C LEU A 26 21.03 18.06 -7.81
N LEU A 27 21.46 16.79 -7.73
CA LEU A 27 22.84 16.37 -7.98
C LEU A 27 23.10 15.89 -9.41
N LEU A 28 22.16 15.20 -10.05
CA LEU A 28 22.42 14.53 -11.32
C LEU A 28 21.96 15.34 -12.53
N LYS A 29 21.07 16.33 -12.36
CA LYS A 29 20.47 17.13 -13.46
C LYS A 29 19.95 16.28 -14.63
N GLN A 30 19.65 15.01 -14.39
CA GLN A 30 19.14 14.06 -15.38
C GLN A 30 17.72 13.68 -14.97
N PRO A 31 16.69 14.17 -15.69
CA PRO A 31 15.30 13.92 -15.34
C PRO A 31 14.93 12.42 -15.41
N GLU A 32 15.48 11.70 -16.39
CA GLU A 32 15.25 10.27 -16.59
C GLU A 32 15.65 9.42 -15.36
N PHE A 33 16.77 9.74 -14.70
CA PHE A 33 17.19 9.04 -13.49
C PHE A 33 16.18 9.21 -12.35
N ALA A 34 15.57 10.39 -12.23
CA ALA A 34 14.57 10.65 -11.21
C ALA A 34 13.28 9.82 -11.43
N GLU A 35 12.90 9.58 -12.69
CA GLU A 35 11.75 8.74 -13.06
C GLU A 35 11.98 7.27 -12.71
N TRP A 36 13.16 6.73 -13.01
CA TRP A 36 13.54 5.36 -12.60
C TRP A 36 13.54 5.19 -11.08
N VAL A 37 14.12 6.16 -10.36
CA VAL A 37 14.10 6.16 -8.89
C VAL A 37 12.65 6.17 -8.39
N PHE A 38 11.78 7.02 -8.95
CA PHE A 38 10.37 7.06 -8.55
C PHE A 38 9.65 5.75 -8.85
N ALA A 39 9.87 5.13 -10.02
CA ALA A 39 9.26 3.86 -10.39
C ALA A 39 9.66 2.74 -9.40
N VAL A 40 10.94 2.64 -9.05
CA VAL A 40 11.43 1.67 -8.05
C VAL A 40 10.78 1.92 -6.69
N LEU A 41 10.65 3.18 -6.29
CA LEU A 41 10.01 3.56 -5.03
C LEU A 41 8.50 3.23 -5.03
N LEU A 42 7.80 3.46 -6.14
CA LEU A 42 6.38 3.11 -6.28
C LEU A 42 6.18 1.60 -6.17
N ILE A 43 6.98 0.80 -6.88
CA ILE A 43 6.92 -0.66 -6.82
C ILE A 43 7.18 -1.14 -5.39
N SER A 44 8.17 -0.55 -4.71
CA SER A 44 8.48 -0.86 -3.31
C SER A 44 7.31 -0.49 -2.38
N TYR A 45 6.69 0.66 -2.61
CA TYR A 45 5.53 1.14 -1.84
C TYR A 45 4.33 0.21 -2.02
N VAL A 46 3.91 -0.06 -3.26
CA VAL A 46 2.79 -0.97 -3.56
C VAL A 46 3.11 -2.38 -3.06
N GLY A 47 4.34 -2.85 -3.27
CA GLY A 47 4.80 -4.15 -2.79
C GLY A 47 4.68 -4.29 -1.27
N TRP A 48 4.96 -3.23 -0.52
CA TRP A 48 4.74 -3.22 0.93
C TRP A 48 3.26 -3.42 1.29
N TYR A 49 2.32 -2.72 0.64
CA TYR A 49 0.88 -2.94 0.87
C TYR A 49 0.47 -4.37 0.51
N VAL A 50 0.97 -4.92 -0.59
CA VAL A 50 0.69 -6.31 -0.98
C VAL A 50 1.17 -7.29 0.09
N LEU A 51 2.36 -7.08 0.64
CA LEU A 51 2.90 -7.93 1.70
C LEU A 51 2.10 -7.81 2.99
N VAL A 52 1.72 -6.59 3.40
CA VAL A 52 0.87 -6.36 4.58
C VAL A 52 -0.51 -6.99 4.38
N GLY A 53 -1.16 -6.75 3.24
CA GLY A 53 -2.46 -7.32 2.90
C GLY A 53 -2.44 -8.84 2.89
N ASN A 54 -1.44 -9.47 2.26
CA ASN A 54 -1.27 -10.93 2.26
C ASN A 54 -1.06 -11.49 3.67
N THR A 55 -0.28 -10.79 4.48
CA THR A 55 -0.03 -11.20 5.86
C THR A 55 -1.32 -11.17 6.66
N LEU A 56 -2.05 -10.04 6.63
CA LEU A 56 -3.31 -9.88 7.36
C LEU A 56 -4.38 -10.86 6.86
N TYR A 57 -4.44 -11.11 5.56
CA TYR A 57 -5.40 -12.04 4.97
C TYR A 57 -5.34 -13.44 5.59
N ARG A 58 -4.14 -13.91 5.96
CA ARG A 58 -3.94 -15.22 6.60
C ARG A 58 -4.48 -15.31 8.02
N TYR A 59 -4.67 -14.17 8.68
CA TYR A 59 -5.17 -14.08 10.06
C TYR A 59 -6.63 -13.63 10.12
N LEU A 60 -7.28 -13.41 8.97
CA LEU A 60 -8.67 -12.99 8.93
C LEU A 60 -9.58 -13.99 9.65
N PRO A 61 -10.58 -13.52 10.39
CA PRO A 61 -11.56 -14.40 11.01
C PRO A 61 -12.38 -15.10 9.92
N ARG A 62 -12.84 -16.33 10.21
CA ARG A 62 -13.53 -17.21 9.22
C ARG A 62 -14.79 -16.61 8.61
N ASN A 63 -15.41 -15.64 9.28
CA ASN A 63 -16.63 -14.97 8.86
C ASN A 63 -16.39 -13.73 7.97
N ALA A 64 -15.14 -13.30 7.77
CA ALA A 64 -14.82 -12.14 6.96
C ALA A 64 -14.68 -12.52 5.48
N THR A 65 -15.45 -11.85 4.62
CA THR A 65 -15.48 -12.09 3.17
C THR A 65 -14.63 -11.10 2.39
N TYR A 66 -13.30 -11.23 2.50
CA TYR A 66 -12.37 -10.43 1.68
C TYR A 66 -11.75 -11.28 0.55
N SER A 67 -11.40 -10.65 -0.57
CA SER A 67 -10.76 -11.32 -1.71
C SER A 67 -9.32 -10.86 -1.88
N MET A 68 -8.37 -11.75 -1.55
CA MET A 68 -6.94 -11.47 -1.76
C MET A 68 -6.58 -11.33 -3.25
N THR A 69 -7.27 -12.09 -4.12
CA THR A 69 -7.04 -12.04 -5.56
C THR A 69 -7.39 -10.68 -6.12
N TRP A 70 -8.57 -10.13 -5.75
CA TRP A 70 -8.99 -8.81 -6.21
C TRP A 70 -8.00 -7.73 -5.75
N PHE A 71 -7.57 -7.78 -4.49
CA PHE A 71 -6.58 -6.87 -3.96
C PHE A 71 -5.25 -6.92 -4.71
N THR A 72 -4.78 -8.12 -5.06
CA THR A 72 -3.53 -8.30 -5.81
C THR A 72 -3.65 -7.81 -7.25
N VAL A 73 -4.81 -8.02 -7.90
CA VAL A 73 -5.10 -7.52 -9.24
C VAL A 73 -5.09 -5.99 -9.25
N ASP A 74 -5.74 -5.35 -8.29
CA ASP A 74 -5.76 -3.89 -8.20
C ASP A 74 -4.37 -3.31 -7.91
N ALA A 75 -3.59 -3.95 -7.04
CA ALA A 75 -2.20 -3.56 -6.83
C ALA A 75 -1.37 -3.62 -8.11
N PHE A 76 -1.56 -4.67 -8.92
CA PHE A 76 -0.90 -4.80 -10.22
C PHE A 76 -1.36 -3.73 -11.21
N ILE A 77 -2.67 -3.44 -11.27
CA ILE A 77 -3.24 -2.39 -12.10
C ILE A 77 -2.62 -1.03 -11.76
N VAL A 78 -2.42 -0.70 -10.49
CA VAL A 78 -1.77 0.56 -10.10
C VAL A 78 -0.35 0.68 -10.65
N VAL A 79 0.46 -0.38 -10.55
CA VAL A 79 1.85 -0.38 -11.06
C VAL A 79 1.89 -0.28 -12.59
N VAL A 80 1.08 -1.07 -13.28
CA VAL A 80 1.01 -1.06 -14.75
C VAL A 80 0.49 0.27 -15.28
N SER A 81 -0.52 0.84 -14.63
CA SER A 81 -1.09 2.13 -15.04
C SER A 81 -0.09 3.27 -14.89
N TYR A 82 0.70 3.26 -13.82
CA TYR A 82 1.80 4.21 -13.66
C TYR A 82 2.86 4.04 -14.77
N ALA A 83 3.27 2.80 -15.05
CA ALA A 83 4.23 2.53 -16.12
C ALA A 83 3.69 2.99 -17.49
N ALA A 84 2.42 2.74 -17.79
CA ALA A 84 1.77 3.23 -19.01
C ALA A 84 1.75 4.77 -19.05
N PHE A 85 1.38 5.42 -17.95
CA PHE A 85 1.37 6.89 -17.85
C PHE A 85 2.73 7.52 -18.16
N VAL A 86 3.81 6.94 -17.66
CA VAL A 86 5.16 7.46 -17.90
C VAL A 86 5.66 7.10 -19.31
N PHE A 87 5.62 5.82 -19.70
CA PHE A 87 6.32 5.37 -20.92
C PHE A 87 5.50 5.45 -22.20
N ILE A 88 4.17 5.39 -22.11
CA ILE A 88 3.27 5.42 -23.28
C ILE A 88 2.72 6.83 -23.49
N PHE A 89 2.36 7.49 -22.40
CA PHE A 89 1.71 8.80 -22.43
C PHE A 89 2.68 9.97 -22.15
N ASP A 90 3.96 9.70 -21.86
CA ASP A 90 4.97 10.74 -21.58
C ASP A 90 4.54 11.72 -20.47
N GLY A 91 3.77 11.22 -19.50
CA GLY A 91 3.20 12.01 -18.41
C GLY A 91 2.04 12.93 -18.80
N ASP A 92 1.55 12.87 -20.04
CA ASP A 92 0.43 13.66 -20.54
C ASP A 92 -0.75 12.77 -20.95
N PHE A 93 -1.81 12.79 -20.14
CA PHE A 93 -3.00 11.98 -20.38
C PHE A 93 -4.27 12.82 -20.19
N GLU A 94 -4.96 13.07 -21.29
CA GLU A 94 -6.29 13.67 -21.27
C GLU A 94 -7.39 12.60 -21.25
N SER A 95 -8.10 12.51 -20.13
CA SER A 95 -9.22 11.59 -19.98
C SER A 95 -10.55 12.27 -20.27
N ASN A 96 -11.04 12.18 -21.50
CA ASN A 96 -12.35 12.72 -21.90
C ASN A 96 -13.33 11.60 -22.29
N GLY A 97 -14.61 11.78 -21.95
CA GLY A 97 -15.68 10.84 -22.29
C GLY A 97 -15.45 9.44 -21.71
N LEU A 98 -15.66 8.40 -22.52
CA LEU A 98 -15.58 7.00 -22.07
C LEU A 98 -14.17 6.56 -21.64
N VAL A 99 -13.13 7.26 -22.07
CA VAL A 99 -11.72 7.00 -21.69
C VAL A 99 -11.46 7.37 -20.22
N ALA A 100 -12.35 8.16 -19.59
CA ALA A 100 -12.28 8.44 -18.16
C ALA A 100 -12.64 7.22 -17.29
N LEU A 101 -13.36 6.22 -17.81
CA LEU A 101 -13.79 5.05 -17.02
C LEU A 101 -12.60 4.22 -16.49
N PRO A 102 -11.58 3.86 -17.31
CA PRO A 102 -10.34 3.28 -16.80
C PRO A 102 -9.65 4.15 -15.75
N ALA A 103 -9.62 5.48 -15.94
CA ALA A 103 -8.99 6.39 -14.99
C ALA A 103 -9.70 6.35 -13.61
N PHE A 104 -11.04 6.37 -13.60
CA PHE A 104 -11.81 6.20 -12.36
C PHE A 104 -11.55 4.84 -11.69
N TYR A 105 -11.39 3.77 -12.46
CA TYR A 105 -11.03 2.48 -11.89
C TYR A 105 -9.63 2.49 -11.26
N ILE A 106 -8.67 3.20 -11.86
CA ILE A 106 -7.33 3.35 -11.28
C ILE A 106 -7.43 4.07 -9.93
N PHE A 107 -8.22 5.13 -9.82
CA PHE A 107 -8.49 5.79 -8.52
C PHE A 107 -9.10 4.82 -7.51
N PHE A 108 -10.04 3.99 -7.94
CA PHE A 108 -10.61 2.94 -7.11
C PHE A 108 -9.55 1.92 -6.66
N ALA A 109 -8.70 1.44 -7.56
CA ALA A 109 -7.63 0.48 -7.26
C ALA A 109 -6.62 1.06 -6.26
N ILE A 110 -6.30 2.35 -6.38
CA ILE A 110 -5.48 3.07 -5.39
C ILE A 110 -6.20 3.10 -4.03
N ALA A 111 -7.49 3.43 -3.98
CA ALA A 111 -8.25 3.40 -2.73
C ALA A 111 -8.30 1.98 -2.11
N HIS A 112 -8.41 0.95 -2.97
CA HIS A 112 -8.40 -0.45 -2.59
C HIS A 112 -7.10 -0.85 -1.86
N LEU A 113 -5.96 -0.31 -2.32
CA LEU A 113 -4.66 -0.54 -1.68
C LEU A 113 -4.62 -0.13 -0.21
N PHE A 114 -5.35 0.93 0.16
CA PHE A 114 -5.40 1.43 1.53
C PHE A 114 -6.51 0.80 2.35
N TRP A 115 -7.70 0.66 1.77
CA TRP A 115 -8.83 0.14 2.54
C TRP A 115 -8.63 -1.32 2.90
N PHE A 116 -7.95 -2.13 2.06
CA PHE A 116 -8.02 -3.59 2.22
C PHE A 116 -7.18 -4.02 3.41
N PRO A 117 -5.93 -3.56 3.55
CA PRO A 117 -5.16 -3.79 4.77
C PRO A 117 -5.82 -3.16 6.00
N ALA A 118 -6.47 -2.00 5.88
CA ALA A 118 -7.18 -1.38 7.00
C ALA A 118 -8.36 -2.22 7.49
N ALA A 119 -9.21 -2.66 6.56
CA ALA A 119 -10.37 -3.49 6.84
C ALA A 119 -9.95 -4.85 7.40
N ALA A 120 -8.90 -5.46 6.82
CA ALA A 120 -8.35 -6.71 7.32
C ALA A 120 -7.78 -6.57 8.74
N LEU A 121 -6.99 -5.52 9.00
CA LEU A 121 -6.42 -5.24 10.32
C LEU A 121 -7.50 -5.08 11.37
N VAL A 122 -8.50 -4.24 11.11
CA VAL A 122 -9.61 -3.98 12.04
C VAL A 122 -10.47 -5.23 12.21
N SER A 123 -10.62 -6.06 11.18
CA SER A 123 -11.38 -7.31 11.28
C SER A 123 -10.71 -8.33 12.19
N ILE A 124 -9.37 -8.41 12.14
CA ILE A 124 -8.59 -9.27 13.02
C ILE A 124 -8.70 -8.78 14.47
N GLU A 125 -8.58 -7.48 14.70
CA GLU A 125 -8.69 -6.91 16.05
C GLU A 125 -10.07 -7.11 16.67
N ASN A 126 -11.13 -7.04 15.85
CA ASN A 126 -12.50 -7.22 16.31
C ASN A 126 -13.00 -8.68 16.22
N GLN A 127 -12.19 -9.59 15.68
CA GLN A 127 -12.56 -11.01 15.43
C GLN A 127 -13.85 -11.18 14.61
N LYS A 128 -14.18 -10.19 13.78
CA LYS A 128 -15.36 -10.17 12.88
C LYS A 128 -15.11 -9.23 11.71
N GLU A 129 -15.90 -9.36 10.65
CA GLU A 129 -15.81 -8.44 9.51
C GLU A 129 -16.02 -6.97 9.95
N ALA A 130 -15.08 -6.11 9.56
CA ALA A 130 -15.09 -4.69 9.91
C ALA A 130 -16.06 -3.92 9.01
N THR A 131 -16.89 -3.08 9.60
CA THR A 131 -17.71 -2.14 8.84
C THR A 131 -16.88 -0.96 8.35
N PHE A 132 -17.31 -0.30 7.27
CA PHE A 132 -16.62 0.86 6.69
C PHE A 132 -16.26 1.93 7.74
N SER A 133 -17.21 2.28 8.62
CA SER A 133 -16.99 3.27 9.68
C SER A 133 -15.88 2.89 10.66
N GLN A 134 -15.65 1.59 10.89
CA GLN A 134 -14.64 1.10 11.83
C GLN A 134 -13.24 1.19 11.22
N TYR A 135 -13.08 0.91 9.93
CA TYR A 135 -11.77 0.90 9.29
C TYR A 135 -11.42 2.20 8.55
N ALA A 136 -12.38 3.09 8.27
CA ALA A 136 -12.14 4.34 7.53
C ALA A 136 -11.00 5.16 8.12
N GLY A 137 -10.95 5.32 9.45
CA GLY A 137 -9.84 6.02 10.12
C GLY A 137 -8.48 5.35 9.90
N THR A 138 -8.45 4.01 9.90
CA THR A 138 -7.23 3.23 9.63
C THR A 138 -6.82 3.33 8.15
N ALA A 139 -7.78 3.35 7.22
CA ALA A 139 -7.52 3.54 5.80
C ALA A 139 -6.94 4.94 5.52
N ILE A 140 -7.51 5.97 6.17
CA ILE A 140 -6.99 7.34 6.11
C ILE A 140 -5.57 7.42 6.68
N GLN A 141 -5.29 6.73 7.79
CA GLN A 141 -3.92 6.62 8.31
C GLN A 141 -2.98 5.98 7.27
N LEU A 142 -3.37 4.85 6.68
CA LEU A 142 -2.58 4.22 5.64
C LEU A 142 -2.38 5.11 4.41
N PHE A 143 -3.34 5.96 4.07
CA PHE A 143 -3.25 6.94 2.99
C PHE A 143 -2.27 8.09 3.32
N PHE A 144 -2.35 8.66 4.54
CA PHE A 144 -1.47 9.74 5.00
C PHE A 144 -0.10 9.22 5.47
N TRP A 145 0.61 8.60 4.54
CA TRP A 145 2.00 8.23 4.73
C TRP A 145 2.91 9.48 4.84
N PRO A 146 3.92 9.50 5.74
CA PRO A 146 4.35 8.45 6.66
C PRO A 146 3.62 8.44 8.01
N ILE A 147 2.84 9.49 8.31
CA ILE A 147 2.29 9.74 9.64
C ILE A 147 1.42 8.57 10.11
N GLY A 148 0.56 8.05 9.26
CA GLY A 148 -0.33 6.97 9.66
C GLY A 148 0.35 5.62 9.86
N ILE A 149 1.57 5.42 9.33
CA ILE A 149 2.33 4.21 9.66
C ILE A 149 2.71 4.16 11.13
N TRP A 150 2.95 5.30 11.80
CA TRP A 150 3.22 5.29 13.24
C TRP A 150 2.06 4.74 14.07
N PHE A 151 0.83 4.85 13.56
CA PHE A 151 -0.35 4.30 14.22
C PHE A 151 -0.62 2.84 13.83
N VAL A 152 -0.37 2.48 12.57
CA VAL A 152 -0.63 1.13 12.04
C VAL A 152 0.45 0.12 12.46
N GLN A 153 1.73 0.51 12.46
CA GLN A 153 2.84 -0.40 12.73
C GLN A 153 2.79 -1.04 14.14
N PRO A 154 2.50 -0.32 15.24
CA PRO A 154 2.35 -0.93 16.56
C PRO A 154 1.25 -2.01 16.59
N ARG A 155 0.16 -1.81 15.85
CA ARG A 155 -0.97 -2.76 15.76
C ARG A 155 -0.54 -4.04 15.04
N LEU A 156 0.16 -3.91 13.90
CA LEU A 156 0.75 -5.05 13.18
C LEU A 156 1.74 -5.85 14.05
N ASN A 157 2.56 -5.15 14.85
CA ASN A 157 3.53 -5.81 15.73
C ASN A 157 2.85 -6.64 16.82
N LYS A 158 1.76 -6.14 17.42
CA LYS A 158 0.97 -6.88 18.41
C LYS A 158 0.41 -8.17 17.82
N LEU A 159 -0.15 -8.10 16.61
CA LEU A 159 -0.67 -9.29 15.92
C LEU A 159 0.43 -10.31 15.64
N SER A 160 1.62 -9.85 15.22
CA SER A 160 2.75 -10.75 14.99
C SER A 160 3.25 -11.43 16.27
N GLN A 161 3.12 -10.80 17.43
CA GLN A 161 3.51 -11.38 18.72
C GLN A 161 2.49 -12.42 19.17
N GLN A 162 1.19 -12.08 19.11
CA GLN A 162 0.09 -13.01 19.43
C GLN A 162 0.10 -14.26 18.56
N ALA A 163 0.49 -14.15 17.28
CA ALA A 163 0.62 -15.29 16.39
C ALA A 163 1.86 -16.19 16.67
N GLN A 164 2.78 -15.75 17.53
CA GLN A 164 4.03 -16.47 17.87
C GLN A 164 3.99 -17.11 19.26
N GLU A 165 3.15 -16.62 20.17
CA GLU A 165 2.88 -17.29 21.44
C GLU A 165 2.04 -18.54 21.15
N PRO A 166 2.55 -19.76 21.40
CA PRO A 166 1.73 -20.95 21.34
C PRO A 166 0.62 -20.77 22.38
N SER A 167 -0.62 -20.99 21.98
CA SER A 167 -1.73 -21.18 22.91
C SER A 167 -1.35 -22.28 23.90
N GLU A 168 -0.93 -21.88 25.11
CA GLU A 168 -0.83 -22.75 26.29
C GLU A 168 -2.21 -23.25 26.71
#